data_AF-A0A0D3AH59-F1
#
_entry.id   AF-A0A0D3AH59-F1
#
_cell.length_a   1.000
_cell.length_b   1.000
_cell.length_c   1.000
_cell.angle_alpha   90.00
_cell.angle_beta   90.00
_cell.angle_gamma   90.00
#
_symmetry.space_group_name_H-M   'P 1'
#
loop_
_entity.id
_entity.type
_entity.pdbx_description
1 polymer ?
#
loop_
_entity_poly.entity_id
_entity_poly.type
_entity_poly.pdbx_seq_one_letter_code
_entity_poly.pdbx_strand_id
1 'polypeptide(L)' 'MLSPHILGEEHYNTARGVQKVLQNYKNLQDIIAILGMDELSEDDKLTVARARKIQRFLSQPFHV' A
#
# COMPACT_ATOMS: atom_id res chain seq x y z
N MET A 1 -14.51 -12.90 -4.12
CA MET A 1 -14.32 -11.45 -4.38
C MET A 1 -14.74 -10.67 -3.13
N LEU A 2 -14.02 -9.61 -2.75
CA LEU A 2 -14.48 -8.67 -1.71
C LEU A 2 -15.82 -8.09 -2.16
N SER A 3 -16.87 -8.22 -1.35
CA SER A 3 -18.19 -7.68 -1.64
C SER A 3 -18.60 -6.70 -0.52
N PRO A 4 -18.97 -5.44 -0.86
CA PRO A 4 -19.47 -4.48 0.12
C PRO A 4 -20.70 -5.00 0.88
N HIS A 5 -21.53 -5.81 0.21
CA HIS A 5 -22.77 -6.34 0.78
C HIS A 5 -22.55 -7.37 1.89
N ILE A 6 -21.35 -7.96 1.96
CA ILE A 6 -20.98 -8.97 2.96
C ILE A 6 -20.14 -8.35 4.09
N LEU A 7 -19.28 -7.38 3.75
CA LEU A 7 -18.27 -6.84 4.65
C LEU A 7 -18.64 -5.48 5.24
N GLY A 8 -19.64 -4.80 4.66
CA GLY A 8 -19.92 -3.39 4.91
C GLY A 8 -19.07 -2.46 4.04
N GLU A 9 -19.62 -1.29 3.76
CA GLU A 9 -18.99 -0.25 2.92
C GLU A 9 -17.64 0.19 3.48
N GLU A 10 -17.55 0.45 4.78
CA GLU A 10 -16.33 0.98 5.40
C GLU A 10 -15.15 -0.01 5.29
N HIS A 11 -15.40 -1.29 5.60
CA HIS A 11 -14.39 -2.35 5.49
C HIS A 11 -13.97 -2.56 4.02
N TYR A 12 -14.94 -2.59 3.10
CA TYR A 12 -14.65 -2.75 1.68
C TYR A 12 -13.80 -1.59 1.14
N ASN A 13 -14.20 -0.36 1.44
CA ASN A 13 -13.51 0.85 0.98
C ASN A 13 -12.11 0.95 1.58
N THR A 14 -11.93 0.60 2.85
CA THR A 14 -10.62 0.53 3.49
C THR A 14 -9.71 -0.51 2.83
N ALA A 15 -10.21 -1.73 2.62
CA ALA A 15 -9.46 -2.80 1.95
C ALA A 15 -9.07 -2.42 0.51
N ARG A 16 -9.98 -1.82 -0.25
CA ARG A 16 -9.71 -1.31 -1.60
C ARG A 16 -8.70 -0.17 -1.61
N GLY A 17 -8.78 0.75 -0.64
CA GLY A 17 -7.81 1.82 -0.47
C GLY A 17 -6.41 1.29 -0.22
N VAL A 18 -6.27 0.33 0.69
CA VAL A 18 -5.00 -0.36 0.98
C VAL A 18 -4.43 -1.04 -0.26
N GLN A 19 -5.27 -1.79 -1.00
CA GLN A 19 -4.86 -2.43 -2.26
C GLN A 19 -4.33 -1.41 -3.29
N LYS A 20 -5.02 -0.27 -3.46
CA LYS A 20 -4.61 0.78 -4.39
C LYS A 20 -3.25 1.37 -4.01
N VAL A 21 -3.02 1.66 -2.74
CA VAL A 21 -1.74 2.21 -2.27
C VAL A 21 -0.60 1.22 -2.48
N LEU A 22 -0.81 -0.07 -2.18
CA LEU A 22 0.21 -1.11 -2.40
C LEU A 22 0.49 -1.35 -3.89
N GLN A 23 -0.52 -1.27 -4.75
CA GLN A 23 -0.33 -1.39 -6.19
C GLN A 23 0.47 -0.22 -6.76
N ASN A 24 0.16 1.01 -6.36
CA ASN A 24 0.93 2.19 -6.76
C ASN A 24 2.38 2.08 -6.27
N TYR A 25 2.59 1.62 -5.04
CA TYR A 25 3.93 1.38 -4.52
C TYR A 25 4.70 0.35 -5.35
N LYS A 26 4.06 -0.75 -5.77
CA LYS A 26 4.70 -1.75 -6.63
C LYS A 26 5.15 -1.15 -7.98
N ASN A 27 4.32 -0.31 -8.59
CA ASN A 27 4.69 0.37 -9.84
C ASN A 27 5.88 1.33 -9.63
N LEU A 28 5.96 1.99 -8.47
CA LEU A 28 7.07 2.87 -8.12
C LEU A 28 8.35 2.09 -7.75
N GLN A 29 8.27 0.83 -7.33
CA GLN A 29 9.46 0.04 -6.98
C GLN A 29 10.40 -0.16 -8.17
N ASP A 30 9.88 -0.39 -9.36
CA ASP A 30 10.69 -0.57 -10.58
C ASP A 30 11.42 0.73 -10.94
N ILE A 31 10.74 1.88 -10.78
CA ILE A 31 11.32 3.22 -10.98
C ILE A 31 12.42 3.48 -9.95
N ILE A 32 12.15 3.21 -8.66
CA ILE A 32 13.11 3.37 -7.56
C ILE A 32 14.36 2.52 -7.78
N ALA A 33 14.20 1.29 -8.29
CA ALA A 33 15.32 0.39 -8.52
C ALA A 33 16.28 0.88 -9.62
N ILE A 34 15.77 1.65 -10.59
CA ILE A 34 16.56 2.18 -11.72
C ILE A 34 17.12 3.57 -11.40
N LEU A 35 16.28 4.46 -10.87
CA LEU A 35 16.57 5.89 -10.73
C LEU A 35 16.97 6.30 -9.31
N GLY A 36 16.57 5.54 -8.29
CA GLY A 36 16.72 5.91 -6.89
C GLY A 36 15.50 6.65 -6.32
N MET A 37 15.45 6.80 -4.99
CA MET A 37 14.33 7.42 -4.28
C MET A 37 14.26 8.94 -4.45
N ASP A 38 15.40 9.60 -4.71
CA ASP A 38 15.49 11.06 -4.72
C ASP A 38 14.84 11.68 -5.96
N GLU A 39 14.75 10.91 -7.04
CA GLU A 39 14.14 11.26 -8.33
C GLU A 39 12.60 11.23 -8.32
N LEU A 40 11.99 10.75 -7.23
CA LEU A 40 10.54 10.74 -7.09
C LEU A 40 9.99 12.12 -6.75
N SER A 41 8.77 12.39 -7.20
CA SER A 41 7.99 13.53 -6.71
C SER A 41 7.71 13.40 -5.21
N GLU A 42 7.47 14.52 -4.53
CA GLU A 42 7.15 14.50 -3.10
C GLU A 42 5.87 13.71 -2.79
N ASP A 43 4.88 13.74 -3.69
CA ASP A 43 3.65 12.95 -3.59
C ASP A 43 3.91 11.44 -3.72
N ASP A 44 4.82 11.04 -4.61
CA ASP A 44 5.22 9.65 -4.76
C ASP A 44 6.03 9.16 -3.55
N LYS A 45 6.94 9.98 -3.04
CA LYS A 45 7.66 9.69 -1.78
C LYS A 45 6.69 9.49 -0.64
N LEU A 46 5.64 10.31 -0.55
CA LEU A 46 4.59 10.17 0.46
C LEU A 46 3.77 8.89 0.26
N THR A 47 3.48 8.52 -0.98
CA THR A 47 2.81 7.25 -1.33
C THR A 47 3.66 6.04 -0.92
N VAL A 48 4.97 6.05 -1.23
CA VAL A 48 5.93 5.01 -0.82
C VAL A 48 6.01 4.91 0.70
N ALA A 49 6.09 6.05 1.40
CA ALA A 49 6.15 6.07 2.86
C ALA A 49 4.90 5.45 3.50
N ARG A 50 3.70 5.76 2.98
CA ARG A 50 2.44 5.17 3.44
C ARG A 50 2.38 3.67 3.16
N ALA A 51 2.75 3.25 1.95
CA ALA A 51 2.75 1.84 1.57
C ALA A 51 3.69 1.00 2.46
N ARG A 52 4.89 1.51 2.76
CA ARG A 52 5.84 0.84 3.68
C ARG A 52 5.27 0.68 5.09
N LYS A 53 4.57 1.70 5.62
CA LYS A 53 3.91 1.62 6.93
C LYS A 53 2.80 0.57 6.93
N ILE A 54 1.97 0.53 5.88
CA ILE A 54 0.91 -0.47 5.71
C ILE A 54 1.51 -1.88 5.69
N GLN A 55 2.55 -2.12 4.88
CA GLN A 55 3.16 -3.45 4.76
C GLN A 55 3.73 -3.95 6.10
N ARG A 56 4.35 -3.06 6.89
CA ARG A 56 4.83 -3.40 8.24
C ARG A 56 3.68 -3.64 9.21
N PHE A 57 2.60 -2.85 9.14
CA PHE A 57 1.43 -3.02 9.98
C PHE A 57 0.73 -4.37 9.75
N LEU A 58 0.76 -4.88 8.51
CA LEU A 58 0.23 -6.21 8.16
C LEU A 58 1.11 -7.36 8.67
N SER A 59 2.33 -7.10 9.14
CA SER A 59 3.16 -8.11 9.80
C SER A 59 2.81 -8.17 11.29
N GLN A 60 2.40 -9.34 11.77
CA GLN A 60 2.12 -9.58 13.19
C GLN A 60 2.97 -10.76 13.66
N PRO A 61 3.64 -10.66 14.83
CA PRO A 61 4.28 -11.82 15.44
C PRO A 61 3.19 -12.80 15.91
N PHE A 62 3.26 -14.04 15.43
CA PHE A 62 2.38 -15.11 15.87
C PHE A 62 2.96 -15.79 17.12
N HIS A 63 2.09 -16.13 18.07
CA HIS A 63 2.45 -17.09 19.11
C HIS A 63 2.38 -18.49 18.49
N VAL A 64 3.49 -19.22 18.56
CA VAL A 64 3.63 -20.62 18.10
C VAL A 64 3.76 -21.55 19.29
#